data_AF-A0A512HK33-F1
#
_entry.id   AF-A0A512HK33-F1
#
_cell.length_a   1.000
_cell.length_b   1.000
_cell.length_c   1.000
_cell.angle_alpha   90.00
_cell.angle_beta   90.00
_cell.angle_gamma   90.00
#
_symmetry.space_group_name_H-M   'P 1'
#
loop_
_entity.id
_entity.type
_entity.pdbx_description
1 polymer ?
#
loop_
_entity_poly.entity_id
_entity_poly.type
_entity_poly.pdbx_seq_one_letter_code
_entity_poly.pdbx_strand_id
1 'polypeptide(L)'
;MPTDSFLQRRNRALVAFVYLTGVRVAALITLRLNHVDCERRLVHQQAAEQVATKNSKTMRTAWFPVGKEFEQIVIDWVAEMTSLDTNPETPLFPRGERRLFGSQDQSGWEFLSSDDAVVDIMAAAAAAVGVRRFTPHRLRDTIASMIDKWAVTLAEQKALSQNMGHANMRTTFERYGPVSEKQQHELIANICQRGKTEIDFDIVLAYANAEEYKKKSIRVLLLGDR
;
A
#
# COMPACT_ATOMS: atom_id res chain seq x y z
N MET A 1 -18.78 9.00 -2.01
CA MET A 1 -18.52 10.27 -1.28
C MET A 1 -19.02 11.42 -2.12
N PRO A 2 -19.59 12.49 -1.52
CA PRO A 2 -20.04 13.69 -2.24
C PRO A 2 -18.91 14.35 -3.05
N THR A 3 -19.27 15.14 -4.07
CA THR A 3 -18.31 15.78 -5.01
C THR A 3 -18.70 17.21 -5.41
N ASP A 4 -19.69 17.79 -4.75
CA ASP A 4 -20.33 19.05 -5.16
C ASP A 4 -19.45 20.26 -4.84
N SER A 5 -18.71 20.23 -3.73
CA SER A 5 -17.76 21.29 -3.36
C SER A 5 -16.29 20.90 -3.55
N PHE A 6 -15.42 21.91 -3.63
CA PHE A 6 -13.97 21.71 -3.69
C PHE A 6 -13.47 20.82 -2.54
N LEU A 7 -13.90 21.09 -1.31
CA LEU A 7 -13.52 20.31 -0.14
C LEU A 7 -14.01 18.86 -0.20
N GLN A 8 -15.18 18.62 -0.79
CA GLN A 8 -15.71 17.27 -0.97
C GLN A 8 -14.88 16.47 -2.00
N ARG A 9 -14.53 17.08 -3.14
CA ARG A 9 -13.62 16.46 -4.13
C ARG A 9 -12.24 16.20 -3.54
N ARG A 10 -11.67 17.17 -2.84
CA ARG A 10 -10.41 17.04 -2.10
C ARG A 10 -10.44 15.88 -1.11
N ASN A 11 -11.51 15.75 -0.32
CA ASN A 11 -11.66 14.67 0.65
C ASN A 11 -11.77 13.30 -0.03
N ARG A 12 -12.53 13.20 -1.13
CA ARG A 12 -12.65 11.98 -1.93
C ARG A 12 -11.29 11.57 -2.52
N ALA A 13 -10.56 12.52 -3.08
CA ALA A 13 -9.23 12.32 -3.63
C ALA A 13 -8.21 11.89 -2.57
N LEU A 14 -8.23 12.52 -1.40
CA LEU A 14 -7.38 12.16 -0.28
C LEU A 14 -7.57 10.70 0.14
N VAL A 15 -8.82 10.25 0.29
CA VAL A 15 -9.11 8.86 0.68
C VAL A 15 -8.65 7.89 -0.41
N ALA A 16 -8.95 8.19 -1.69
CA ALA A 16 -8.50 7.38 -2.81
C ALA A 16 -6.98 7.28 -2.90
N PHE A 17 -6.28 8.39 -2.64
CA PHE A 17 -4.82 8.44 -2.64
C PHE A 17 -4.20 7.55 -1.55
N VAL A 18 -4.81 7.48 -0.36
CA VAL A 18 -4.34 6.58 0.69
C VAL A 18 -4.55 5.11 0.30
N TYR A 19 -5.65 4.77 -0.38
CA TYR A 19 -5.84 3.42 -0.96
C TYR A 19 -4.79 3.08 -2.00
N LEU A 20 -4.50 4.01 -2.92
CA LEU A 20 -3.52 3.78 -3.97
C LEU A 20 -2.10 3.67 -3.45
N THR A 21 -1.73 4.37 -2.38
CA THR A 21 -0.32 4.52 -2.02
C THR A 21 0.05 3.91 -0.67
N GLY A 22 -0.91 3.72 0.23
CA GLY A 22 -0.63 3.32 1.62
C GLY A 22 0.32 4.28 2.34
N VAL A 23 0.43 5.53 1.87
CA VAL A 23 1.32 6.54 2.41
C VAL A 23 0.96 6.83 3.87
N ARG A 24 1.96 7.19 4.68
CA ARG A 24 1.75 7.56 6.08
C ARG A 24 1.09 8.93 6.16
N VAL A 25 0.26 9.16 7.17
CA VAL A 25 -0.47 10.42 7.36
C VAL A 25 0.46 11.64 7.39
N ALA A 26 1.59 11.56 8.09
CA ALA A 26 2.58 12.64 8.12
C ALA A 26 3.11 12.99 6.70
N ALA A 27 3.42 11.98 5.88
CA ALA A 27 3.84 12.22 4.51
C ALA A 27 2.68 12.80 3.69
N LEU A 28 1.48 12.22 3.81
CA LEU A 28 0.27 12.67 3.10
C LEU A 28 -0.01 14.17 3.25
N ILE A 29 0.10 14.71 4.46
CA ILE A 29 -0.19 16.13 4.74
C ILE A 29 0.89 17.09 4.24
N THR A 30 2.05 16.57 3.81
CA THR A 30 3.20 17.36 3.31
C THR A 30 3.46 17.17 1.81
N LEU A 31 2.67 16.32 1.13
CA LEU A 31 2.83 16.10 -0.30
C LEU A 31 2.46 17.35 -1.10
N ARG A 32 3.21 17.58 -2.18
CA ARG A 32 3.06 18.67 -3.14
C ARG A 32 2.76 18.07 -4.52
N LEU A 33 2.32 18.89 -5.48
CA LEU A 33 1.95 18.41 -6.82
C LEU A 33 3.12 17.73 -7.53
N ASN A 34 4.33 18.27 -7.44
CA ASN A 34 5.53 17.67 -8.05
C ASN A 34 5.96 16.32 -7.45
N HIS A 35 5.44 15.94 -6.28
CA HIS A 35 5.73 14.64 -5.68
C HIS A 35 4.93 13.50 -6.32
N VAL A 36 3.95 13.79 -7.19
CA VAL A 36 3.07 12.78 -7.80
C VAL A 36 3.28 12.73 -9.31
N ASP A 37 3.65 11.55 -9.80
CA ASP A 37 3.73 11.24 -11.23
C ASP A 37 2.57 10.29 -11.58
N CYS A 38 1.49 10.86 -12.13
CA CYS A 38 0.30 10.10 -12.51
C CYS A 38 0.54 9.20 -13.73
N GLU A 39 1.43 9.58 -14.65
CA GLU A 39 1.73 8.79 -15.84
C GLU A 39 2.47 7.49 -15.45
N ARG A 40 3.46 7.62 -14.57
CA ARG A 40 4.25 6.49 -14.06
C ARG A 40 3.63 5.79 -12.86
N ARG A 41 2.54 6.34 -12.30
CA ARG A 41 1.87 5.84 -11.08
C ARG A 41 2.83 5.78 -9.88
N LEU A 42 3.58 6.86 -9.68
CA LEU A 42 4.61 6.96 -8.64
C LEU A 42 4.36 8.17 -7.73
N VAL A 43 4.75 8.00 -6.47
CA VAL A 43 4.80 9.07 -5.47
C VAL A 43 6.20 9.14 -4.88
N HIS A 44 6.81 10.31 -4.97
CA HIS A 44 8.13 10.62 -4.45
C HIS A 44 8.00 11.08 -3.00
N GLN A 45 8.50 10.27 -2.06
CA GLN A 45 8.52 10.59 -0.63
C GLN A 45 9.97 10.79 -0.21
N GLN A 46 10.51 11.98 -0.48
CA GLN A 46 11.87 12.32 -0.10
C GLN A 46 11.85 13.25 1.11
N ALA A 47 12.60 12.90 2.17
CA ALA A 47 12.78 13.79 3.32
C ALA A 47 13.46 15.11 2.91
N ALA A 48 14.34 15.07 1.91
CA ALA A 48 15.00 16.23 1.33
C ALA A 48 14.05 17.17 0.55
N GLU A 49 12.88 16.66 0.14
CA GLU A 49 11.82 17.43 -0.55
C GLU A 49 10.71 17.84 0.43
N GLN A 50 11.05 17.97 1.72
CA GLN A 50 10.15 18.40 2.81
C GLN A 50 8.95 17.46 3.07
N VAL A 51 8.97 16.24 2.55
CA VAL A 51 7.97 15.22 2.90
C VAL A 51 8.29 14.66 4.28
N ALA A 52 7.34 14.70 5.22
CA ALA A 52 7.53 14.13 6.54
C ALA A 52 7.56 12.59 6.45
N THR A 53 8.78 12.04 6.35
CA THR A 53 9.02 10.59 6.29
C THR A 53 9.41 10.07 7.68
N LYS A 54 9.02 8.83 7.98
CA LYS A 54 9.48 8.15 9.20
C LYS A 54 10.96 7.79 9.05
N ASN A 55 11.80 8.30 9.95
CA ASN A 55 13.25 8.08 10.00
C ASN A 55 14.03 8.65 8.80
N SER A 56 13.55 9.72 8.16
CA SER A 56 14.24 10.40 7.04
C SER A 56 14.55 9.51 5.83
N LYS A 57 13.82 8.40 5.67
CA LYS A 57 14.05 7.46 4.57
C LYS A 57 13.40 7.99 3.29
N THR A 58 14.21 8.22 2.27
CA THR A 58 13.74 8.44 0.90
C THR A 58 13.09 7.16 0.37
N MET A 59 11.87 7.29 -0.12
CA MET A 59 11.11 6.19 -0.69
C MET A 59 10.37 6.65 -1.95
N ARG A 60 10.27 5.77 -2.93
CA ARG A 60 9.34 5.91 -4.05
C ARG A 60 8.25 4.88 -3.86
N THR A 61 7.00 5.33 -3.88
CA THR A 61 5.85 4.45 -3.73
C THR A 61 5.11 4.37 -5.05
N ALA A 62 5.02 3.16 -5.60
CA ALA A 62 4.15 2.86 -6.72
C ALA A 62 2.70 2.73 -6.26
N TRP A 63 1.75 2.97 -7.16
CA TRP A 63 0.34 2.75 -6.86
C TRP A 63 0.05 1.25 -6.74
N PHE A 64 -0.67 0.88 -5.68
CA PHE A 64 -1.20 -0.46 -5.45
C PHE A 64 -2.34 -0.76 -6.44
N PRO A 65 -2.53 -2.03 -6.81
CA PRO A 65 -3.56 -2.44 -7.77
C PRO A 65 -4.94 -2.53 -7.10
N VAL A 66 -5.45 -1.39 -6.64
CA VAL A 66 -6.74 -1.28 -5.92
C VAL A 66 -7.95 -1.00 -6.83
N GLY A 67 -7.73 -0.69 -8.11
CA GLY A 67 -8.79 -0.47 -9.11
C GLY A 67 -8.65 0.86 -9.86
N LYS A 68 -9.13 0.89 -11.11
CA LYS A 68 -9.01 2.06 -12.01
C LYS A 68 -9.82 3.26 -11.53
N GLU A 69 -10.90 3.00 -10.80
CA GLU A 69 -11.77 4.04 -10.25
C GLU A 69 -11.02 4.90 -9.23
N PHE A 70 -10.14 4.28 -8.43
CA PHE A 70 -9.28 5.02 -7.49
C PHE A 70 -8.24 5.84 -8.23
N GLU A 71 -7.60 5.27 -9.27
CA GLU A 71 -6.64 5.98 -10.12
C GLU A 71 -7.27 7.24 -10.72
N GLN A 72 -8.45 7.10 -11.34
CA GLN A 72 -9.12 8.20 -12.00
C GLN A 72 -9.46 9.34 -11.04
N ILE A 73 -9.93 9.02 -9.83
CA ILE A 73 -10.22 10.03 -8.80
C ILE A 73 -8.98 10.88 -8.48
N VAL A 74 -7.80 10.26 -8.38
CA VAL A 74 -6.56 10.97 -8.07
C VAL A 74 -6.07 11.75 -9.28
N ILE A 75 -6.15 11.18 -10.48
CA ILE A 75 -5.76 11.84 -11.73
C ILE A 75 -6.60 13.10 -11.94
N ASP A 76 -7.92 13.00 -11.80
CA ASP A 76 -8.85 14.13 -11.95
C ASP A 76 -8.52 15.23 -10.94
N TRP A 77 -8.22 14.85 -9.70
CA TRP A 77 -7.87 15.80 -8.65
C TRP A 77 -6.53 16.51 -8.90
N VAL A 78 -5.50 15.78 -9.33
CA VAL A 78 -4.20 16.38 -9.68
C VAL A 78 -4.37 17.34 -10.85
N ALA A 79 -5.14 16.96 -11.87
CA ALA A 79 -5.46 17.84 -13.00
C ALA A 79 -6.22 19.10 -12.55
N GLU A 80 -7.21 18.96 -11.66
CA GLU A 80 -7.94 20.10 -11.07
C GLU A 80 -6.98 21.04 -10.35
N MET A 81 -6.12 20.53 -9.47
CA MET A 81 -5.16 21.36 -8.72
C MET A 81 -4.14 22.04 -9.63
N THR A 82 -3.59 21.35 -10.63
CA THR A 82 -2.67 21.93 -11.62
C THR A 82 -3.34 23.02 -12.46
N SER A 83 -4.65 22.92 -12.72
CA SER A 83 -5.39 23.97 -13.42
C SER A 83 -5.61 25.22 -12.56
N LEU A 84 -5.67 25.06 -11.24
CA LEU A 84 -5.88 26.17 -10.29
C LEU A 84 -4.57 26.86 -9.88
N ASP A 85 -3.45 26.14 -9.93
CA ASP A 85 -2.14 26.66 -9.60
C ASP A 85 -1.03 25.87 -10.30
N THR A 86 -0.23 26.59 -11.10
CA THR A 86 0.90 26.00 -11.83
C THR A 86 2.15 25.84 -10.95
N ASN A 87 2.12 26.32 -9.71
CA ASN A 87 3.23 26.16 -8.79
C ASN A 87 3.41 24.66 -8.43
N PRO A 88 4.54 24.02 -8.80
CA PRO A 88 4.79 22.61 -8.51
C PRO A 88 4.83 22.31 -7.00
N GLU A 89 5.13 23.33 -6.19
CA GLU A 89 5.25 23.22 -4.74
C GLU A 89 3.89 23.31 -4.03
N THR A 90 2.78 23.48 -4.75
CA THR A 90 1.46 23.59 -4.15
C THR A 90 1.07 22.30 -3.40
N PRO A 91 0.52 22.38 -2.17
CA PRO A 91 0.02 21.23 -1.44
C PRO A 91 -0.91 20.38 -2.29
N LEU A 92 -0.64 19.08 -2.33
CA LEU A 92 -1.46 18.11 -3.06
C LEU A 92 -2.89 18.07 -2.49
N PHE A 93 -3.01 18.18 -1.16
CA PHE A 93 -4.29 18.25 -0.46
C PHE A 93 -4.31 19.50 0.44
N PRO A 94 -4.76 20.65 -0.07
CA PRO A 94 -4.79 21.87 0.71
C PRO A 94 -5.87 21.82 1.80
N ARG A 95 -5.66 22.63 2.84
CA ARG A 95 -6.57 22.79 3.99
C ARG A 95 -7.93 23.34 3.60
N GLY A 96 -7.94 24.27 2.67
CA GLY A 96 -9.11 25.03 2.24
C GLY A 96 -8.96 25.51 0.81
N GLU A 97 -9.99 26.19 0.30
CA GLU A 97 -9.88 26.94 -0.94
C GLU A 97 -8.81 28.03 -0.84
N ARG A 98 -8.24 28.41 -1.99
CA ARG A 98 -7.19 29.43 -2.06
C ARG A 98 -7.69 30.75 -1.47
N ARG A 99 -7.01 31.24 -0.44
CA ARG A 99 -7.30 32.55 0.15
C ARG A 99 -6.64 33.64 -0.69
N LEU A 100 -7.42 34.64 -1.11
CA LEU A 100 -6.97 35.80 -1.87
C LEU A 100 -6.92 37.08 -0.99
N PHE A 101 -6.51 36.97 0.28
CA PHE A 101 -6.48 38.11 1.20
C PHE A 101 -5.05 38.59 1.48
N GLY A 102 -4.81 39.89 1.29
CA GLY A 102 -3.56 40.58 1.65
C GLY A 102 -2.68 40.98 0.46
N SER A 103 -1.69 41.84 0.71
CA SER A 103 -0.63 42.20 -0.25
C SER A 103 -0.03 40.94 -0.88
N GLN A 104 0.38 41.03 -2.15
CA GLN A 104 0.80 39.97 -3.10
C GLN A 104 1.62 38.76 -2.57
N ASP A 105 2.14 38.79 -1.35
CA ASP A 105 2.96 37.75 -0.71
C ASP A 105 2.20 36.73 0.16
N GLN A 106 0.90 36.90 0.44
CA GLN A 106 0.12 35.97 1.30
C GLN A 106 -0.98 35.19 0.57
N SER A 107 -0.96 35.14 -0.76
CA SER A 107 -1.89 34.29 -1.53
C SER A 107 -1.31 32.87 -1.65
N GLY A 108 -1.69 31.96 -0.75
CA GLY A 108 -1.13 30.61 -0.73
C GLY A 108 -2.15 29.53 -0.42
N TRP A 109 -1.92 28.35 -1.00
CA TRP A 109 -2.52 27.11 -0.53
C TRP A 109 -1.81 26.66 0.75
N GLU A 110 -2.58 26.45 1.81
CA GLU A 110 -2.05 25.94 3.08
C GLU A 110 -2.11 24.41 3.13
N PHE A 111 -1.08 23.77 3.69
CA PHE A 111 -1.12 22.36 4.03
C PHE A 111 -2.16 22.07 5.11
N LEU A 112 -2.61 20.81 5.19
CA LEU A 112 -3.42 20.36 6.31
C LEU A 112 -2.69 20.56 7.64
N SER A 113 -3.42 21.01 8.65
CA SER A 113 -2.84 21.47 9.92
C SER A 113 -2.31 20.35 10.81
N SER A 114 -2.80 19.12 10.66
CA SER A 114 -2.44 17.99 11.52
C SER A 114 -2.89 16.65 10.95
N ASP A 115 -2.35 15.57 11.53
CA ASP A 115 -2.82 14.21 11.30
C ASP A 115 -4.31 14.04 11.64
N ASP A 116 -4.80 14.72 12.68
CA ASP A 116 -6.20 14.66 13.11
C ASP A 116 -7.16 15.15 12.02
N ALA A 117 -6.77 16.17 11.25
CA ALA A 117 -7.57 16.65 10.13
C ALA A 117 -7.83 15.55 9.08
N VAL A 118 -6.84 14.68 8.86
CA VAL A 118 -7.00 13.53 7.95
C VAL A 118 -7.92 12.47 8.57
N VAL A 119 -7.78 12.21 9.87
CA VAL A 119 -8.63 11.25 10.58
C VAL A 119 -10.10 11.71 10.56
N ASP A 120 -10.36 13.00 10.71
CA ASP A 120 -11.71 13.57 10.66
C ASP A 120 -12.32 13.47 9.26
N ILE A 121 -11.54 13.70 8.22
CA ILE A 121 -11.97 13.49 6.82
C ILE A 121 -12.39 12.03 6.60
N MET A 122 -11.58 11.07 7.06
CA MET A 122 -11.92 9.65 6.93
C MET A 122 -13.13 9.25 7.79
N ALA A 123 -13.28 9.85 8.97
CA ALA A 123 -14.44 9.63 9.82
C ALA A 123 -15.74 10.14 9.16
N ALA A 124 -15.70 11.34 8.58
CA ALA A 124 -16.82 11.90 7.83
C ALA A 124 -17.15 11.05 6.60
N ALA A 125 -16.14 10.54 5.88
CA ALA A 125 -16.32 9.62 4.77
C ALA A 125 -17.03 8.33 5.19
N ALA A 126 -16.62 7.74 6.32
CA ALA A 126 -17.25 6.53 6.87
C ALA A 126 -18.71 6.78 7.29
N ALA A 127 -18.96 7.89 7.99
CA ALA A 127 -20.30 8.28 8.43
C ALA A 127 -21.26 8.48 7.25
N ALA A 128 -20.78 9.08 6.15
CA ALA A 128 -21.59 9.34 4.96
C ALA A 128 -22.14 8.07 4.28
N VAL A 129 -21.56 6.89 4.56
CA VAL A 129 -22.02 5.60 4.01
C VAL A 129 -22.39 4.59 5.11
N GLY A 130 -22.53 5.05 6.37
CA GLY A 130 -22.98 4.23 7.48
C GLY A 130 -22.02 3.11 7.90
N VAL A 131 -20.73 3.21 7.55
CA VAL A 131 -19.72 2.21 7.94
C VAL A 131 -18.97 2.63 9.19
N ARG A 132 -18.34 1.65 9.86
CA ARG A 132 -17.49 1.93 11.02
C ARG A 132 -16.36 2.88 10.65
N ARG A 133 -16.11 3.89 11.49
CA ARG A 133 -14.95 4.78 11.38
C ARG A 133 -13.67 3.97 11.19
N PHE A 134 -12.87 4.38 10.20
CA PHE A 134 -11.53 3.87 9.97
C PHE A 134 -10.52 5.01 9.99
N THR A 135 -9.25 4.66 10.22
CA THR A 135 -8.13 5.61 10.27
C THR A 135 -7.16 5.32 9.11
N PRO A 136 -6.26 6.25 8.76
CA PRO A 136 -5.23 5.99 7.75
C PRO A 136 -4.42 4.72 8.04
N HIS A 137 -4.16 4.44 9.33
CA HIS A 137 -3.46 3.23 9.75
C HIS A 137 -4.26 1.97 9.42
N ARG A 138 -5.56 1.92 9.74
CA ARG A 138 -6.39 0.73 9.44
C ARG A 138 -6.60 0.50 7.96
N LEU A 139 -6.68 1.58 7.17
CA LEU A 139 -6.72 1.47 5.72
C LEU A 139 -5.41 0.86 5.19
N ARG A 140 -4.28 1.31 5.72
CA ARG A 140 -2.98 0.74 5.38
C ARG A 140 -2.84 -0.73 5.80
N ASP A 141 -3.41 -1.13 6.94
CA ASP A 141 -3.48 -2.55 7.34
C ASP A 141 -4.31 -3.36 6.33
N THR A 142 -5.39 -2.76 5.80
CA THR A 142 -6.20 -3.37 4.74
C THR A 142 -5.35 -3.63 3.49
N ILE A 143 -4.58 -2.64 3.03
CA ILE A 143 -3.64 -2.80 1.90
C ILE A 143 -2.62 -3.91 2.20
N ALA A 144 -2.04 -3.93 3.40
CA ALA A 144 -1.06 -4.96 3.78
C ALA A 144 -1.65 -6.37 3.70
N SER A 145 -2.88 -6.58 4.18
CA SER A 145 -3.58 -7.86 4.10
C SER A 145 -4.00 -8.26 2.68
N MET A 146 -3.97 -7.35 1.70
CA MET A 146 -4.23 -7.65 0.30
C MET A 146 -2.99 -8.10 -0.46
N ILE A 147 -1.78 -7.93 0.11
CA ILE A 147 -0.51 -8.30 -0.55
C ILE A 147 -0.53 -9.76 -1.00
N ASP A 148 -0.99 -10.68 -0.14
CA ASP A 148 -1.05 -12.11 -0.44
C ASP A 148 -2.06 -12.46 -1.54
N LYS A 149 -3.02 -11.58 -1.81
CA LYS A 149 -4.00 -11.74 -2.91
C LYS A 149 -3.46 -11.21 -4.23
N TRP A 150 -2.60 -10.19 -4.19
CA TRP A 150 -2.06 -9.57 -5.40
C TRP A 150 -0.80 -10.25 -5.91
N ALA A 151 0.05 -10.71 -5.00
CA ALA A 151 1.33 -11.30 -5.36
C ALA A 151 1.20 -12.81 -5.60
N VAL A 152 1.79 -13.26 -6.70
CA VAL A 152 1.93 -14.66 -7.07
C VAL A 152 3.28 -15.22 -6.59
N THR A 153 4.31 -14.36 -6.53
CA THR A 153 5.67 -14.74 -6.14
C THR A 153 6.15 -14.06 -4.86
N LEU A 154 7.13 -14.67 -4.18
CA LEU A 154 7.80 -14.04 -3.03
C LEU A 154 8.47 -12.71 -3.38
N ALA A 155 8.95 -12.56 -4.63
CA ALA A 155 9.55 -11.32 -5.10
C ALA A 155 8.51 -10.20 -5.18
N GLU A 156 7.32 -10.49 -5.70
CA GLU A 156 6.19 -9.55 -5.73
C GLU A 156 5.70 -9.20 -4.32
N GLN A 157 5.55 -10.18 -3.43
CA GLN A 157 5.21 -9.94 -2.02
C GLN A 157 6.23 -9.00 -1.36
N LYS A 158 7.53 -9.26 -1.58
CA LYS A 158 8.61 -8.42 -1.07
C LYS A 158 8.55 -7.01 -1.65
N ALA A 159 8.30 -6.87 -2.95
CA ALA A 159 8.18 -5.58 -3.61
C ALA A 159 7.00 -4.76 -3.03
N LEU A 160 5.82 -5.37 -2.88
CA LEU A 160 4.65 -4.72 -2.26
C LEU A 160 4.90 -4.33 -0.79
N SER A 161 5.57 -5.21 -0.03
CA SER A 161 5.97 -4.92 1.35
C SER A 161 6.96 -3.75 1.44
N GLN A 162 7.94 -3.69 0.53
CA GLN A 162 8.91 -2.59 0.45
C GLN A 162 8.25 -1.29 -0.01
N ASN A 163 7.25 -1.37 -0.90
CA ASN A 163 6.44 -0.23 -1.36
C ASN A 163 5.71 0.47 -0.20
N MET A 164 5.30 -0.30 0.81
CA MET A 164 4.75 0.23 2.07
C MET A 164 5.82 0.87 2.98
N GLY A 165 7.11 0.63 2.72
CA GLY A 165 8.21 1.04 3.58
C GLY A 165 8.36 0.17 4.83
N HIS A 166 8.09 -1.14 4.71
CA HIS A 166 8.47 -2.13 5.72
C HIS A 166 9.92 -2.56 5.49
N ALA A 167 10.75 -2.51 6.54
CA ALA A 167 12.18 -2.84 6.43
C ALA A 167 12.45 -4.34 6.27
N ASN A 168 11.52 -5.18 6.73
CA ASN A 168 11.62 -6.63 6.71
C ASN A 168 10.24 -7.27 6.48
N MET A 169 10.17 -8.30 5.63
CA MET A 169 8.94 -9.06 5.38
C MET A 169 8.37 -9.69 6.66
N ARG A 170 9.20 -9.91 7.68
CA ARG A 170 8.77 -10.37 9.00
C ARG A 170 7.63 -9.51 9.56
N THR A 171 7.70 -8.19 9.42
CA THR A 171 6.61 -7.30 9.87
C THR A 171 5.32 -7.47 9.08
N THR A 172 5.41 -7.95 7.84
CA THR A 172 4.26 -8.26 6.99
C THR A 172 3.69 -9.64 7.37
N PHE A 173 4.53 -10.67 7.49
CA PHE A 173 4.10 -12.03 7.88
C PHE A 173 3.59 -12.12 9.32
N GLU A 174 4.24 -11.49 10.30
CA GLU A 174 3.82 -11.55 11.72
C GLU A 174 2.52 -10.81 11.98
N ARG A 175 2.24 -9.71 11.25
CA ARG A 175 1.06 -8.87 11.48
C ARG A 175 -0.12 -9.17 10.56
N TYR A 176 0.15 -9.61 9.32
CA TYR A 176 -0.87 -9.74 8.27
C TYR A 176 -0.87 -11.09 7.57
N GLY A 177 0.17 -11.91 7.77
CA GLY A 177 0.27 -13.27 7.25
C GLY A 177 -0.12 -14.43 8.19
N PRO A 178 -0.72 -14.27 9.40
CA PRO A 178 -1.23 -15.44 10.10
C PRO A 178 -2.39 -16.03 9.30
N VAL A 179 -2.11 -17.14 8.62
CA VAL A 179 -3.11 -17.97 7.96
C VAL A 179 -3.91 -18.67 9.05
N SER A 180 -5.23 -18.50 9.07
CA SER A 180 -6.06 -19.27 9.99
C SER A 180 -5.88 -20.77 9.72
N GLU A 181 -5.99 -21.61 10.75
CA GLU A 181 -5.84 -23.06 10.61
C GLU A 181 -6.73 -23.64 9.50
N LYS A 182 -7.95 -23.11 9.36
CA LYS A 182 -8.86 -23.46 8.25
C LYS A 182 -8.28 -23.13 6.88
N GLN A 183 -7.80 -21.90 6.69
CA GLN A 183 -7.20 -21.47 5.42
C GLN A 183 -5.90 -22.23 5.13
N GLN A 184 -5.13 -22.59 6.16
CA GLN A 184 -3.92 -23.38 6.01
C GLN A 184 -4.25 -24.76 5.43
N HIS A 185 -5.24 -25.44 6.02
CA HIS A 185 -5.70 -26.74 5.52
C HIS A 185 -6.28 -26.65 4.10
N GLU A 186 -7.07 -25.62 3.79
CA GLU A 186 -7.60 -25.39 2.44
C GLU A 186 -6.49 -25.13 1.41
N LEU A 187 -5.49 -24.32 1.75
CA LEU A 187 -4.36 -24.03 0.88
C LEU A 187 -3.50 -25.27 0.63
N ILE A 188 -3.19 -26.04 1.68
CA ILE A 188 -2.42 -27.30 1.55
C ILE A 188 -3.20 -28.33 0.72
N ALA A 189 -4.50 -28.49 0.97
CA ALA A 189 -5.35 -29.39 0.17
C ALA A 189 -5.37 -28.98 -1.30
N ASN A 190 -5.49 -27.68 -1.59
CA ASN A 190 -5.44 -27.15 -2.95
C ASN A 190 -4.08 -27.36 -3.61
N ILE A 191 -2.96 -27.24 -2.88
CA ILE A 191 -1.63 -27.55 -3.39
C ILE A 191 -1.54 -29.03 -3.79
N CYS A 192 -2.03 -29.95 -2.95
CA CYS A 192 -2.07 -31.38 -3.24
C CYS A 192 -2.96 -31.73 -4.44
N GLN A 193 -3.97 -30.92 -4.75
CA GLN A 193 -4.92 -31.14 -5.86
C GLN A 193 -4.50 -30.48 -7.18
N ARG A 194 -3.55 -29.52 -7.18
CA ARG A 194 -3.14 -28.73 -8.36
C ARG A 194 -2.38 -29.50 -9.45
N GLY A 195 -2.18 -30.80 -9.29
CA GLY A 195 -1.66 -31.70 -10.33
C GLY A 195 -0.57 -32.62 -9.78
N LYS A 196 -0.40 -33.82 -10.39
CA LYS A 196 0.61 -34.81 -10.01
C LYS A 196 1.94 -34.09 -9.80
N THR A 197 2.43 -34.06 -8.57
CA THR A 197 3.83 -33.70 -8.31
C THR A 197 4.65 -34.66 -9.14
N GLU A 198 5.18 -34.22 -10.28
CA GLU A 198 6.30 -34.92 -10.88
C GLU A 198 7.37 -35.02 -9.80
N ILE A 199 8.06 -36.16 -9.74
CA ILE A 199 9.12 -36.34 -8.76
C ILE A 199 10.06 -35.15 -8.90
N ASP A 200 10.12 -34.33 -7.87
CA ASP A 200 11.00 -33.19 -7.83
C ASP A 200 12.43 -33.74 -7.79
N PHE A 201 13.09 -33.71 -8.95
CA PHE A 201 14.44 -34.22 -9.10
C PHE A 201 15.44 -33.44 -8.24
N ASP A 202 15.13 -32.21 -7.80
CA ASP A 202 15.96 -31.47 -6.84
C ASP A 202 15.86 -32.10 -5.44
N ILE A 203 14.70 -32.62 -5.05
CA ILE A 203 14.54 -33.43 -3.83
C ILE A 203 15.30 -34.75 -3.95
N VAL A 204 15.25 -35.41 -5.12
CA VAL A 204 16.00 -36.65 -5.38
C VAL A 204 17.51 -36.40 -5.36
N LEU A 205 17.96 -35.26 -5.89
CA LEU A 205 19.37 -34.86 -5.91
C LEU A 205 19.85 -34.47 -4.50
N ALA A 206 19.04 -33.74 -3.73
CA ALA A 206 19.28 -33.45 -2.32
C ALA A 206 19.34 -34.73 -1.48
N TYR A 207 18.49 -35.72 -1.79
CA TYR A 207 18.54 -37.06 -1.19
C TYR A 207 19.81 -37.82 -1.59
N ALA A 208 20.20 -37.81 -2.87
CA ALA A 208 21.42 -38.46 -3.35
C ALA A 208 22.68 -37.89 -2.68
N ASN A 209 22.66 -36.61 -2.33
CA ASN A 209 23.73 -35.91 -1.63
C ASN A 209 23.60 -35.91 -0.10
N ALA A 210 22.54 -36.50 0.47
CA ALA A 210 22.35 -36.57 1.91
C ALA A 210 23.27 -37.59 2.58
N GLU A 211 23.54 -37.39 3.87
CA GLU A 211 24.29 -38.32 4.71
C GLU A 211 23.58 -39.68 4.82
N GLU A 212 24.36 -40.76 4.95
CA GLU A 212 23.91 -42.14 4.76
C GLU A 212 22.76 -42.57 5.71
N TYR A 213 22.68 -42.00 6.91
CA TYR A 213 21.59 -42.28 7.84
C TYR A 213 20.25 -41.67 7.39
N LYS A 214 20.25 -40.49 6.75
CA LYS A 214 19.04 -39.87 6.18
C LYS A 214 18.53 -40.67 4.98
N LYS A 215 19.46 -41.26 4.21
CA LYS A 215 19.15 -42.17 3.11
C LYS A 215 18.45 -43.45 3.60
N LYS A 216 18.96 -44.08 4.65
CA LYS A 216 18.34 -45.28 5.26
C LYS A 216 16.90 -45.03 5.72
N SER A 217 16.62 -43.93 6.40
CA SER A 217 15.28 -43.63 6.95
C SER A 217 14.20 -43.51 5.87
N ILE A 218 14.51 -42.85 4.75
CA ILE A 218 13.57 -42.68 3.63
C ILE A 218 13.42 -44.00 2.84
N ARG A 219 14.48 -44.79 2.73
CA ARG A 219 14.44 -46.10 2.04
C ARG A 219 13.50 -47.09 2.74
N VAL A 220 13.49 -47.10 4.08
CA VAL A 220 12.54 -47.87 4.90
C VAL A 220 11.09 -47.40 4.68
N LEU A 221 10.88 -46.08 4.59
CA LEU A 221 9.55 -45.49 4.38
C LEU A 221 8.98 -45.73 2.96
N LEU A 222 9.83 -45.78 1.93
CA LEU A 222 9.38 -45.89 0.53
C LEU A 222 9.29 -47.32 0.01
N LEU A 223 10.13 -48.24 0.49
CA LEU A 223 10.19 -49.61 -0.03
C LEU A 223 9.55 -50.64 0.91
N GLY A 224 9.18 -50.24 2.12
CA GLY A 224 8.85 -51.15 3.22
C GLY A 224 10.06 -51.99 3.64
N ASP A 225 10.08 -52.47 4.87
CA ASP A 225 11.12 -53.40 5.31
C ASP A 225 11.07 -54.68 4.45
N ARG A 226 12.14 -54.95 3.71
CA ARG A 226 12.44 -56.28 3.17
C ARG A 226 13.44 -56.96 4.06
#